data_AF-A0A2A5F0M7-F1
#
_entry.id   AF-A0A2A5F0M7-F1
#
_cell.length_a   1.000
_cell.length_b   1.000
_cell.length_c   1.000
_cell.angle_alpha   90.00
_cell.angle_beta   90.00
_cell.angle_gamma   90.00
#
_symmetry.space_group_name_H-M   'P 1'
#
loop_
_entity.id
_entity.type
_entity.pdbx_description
1 polymer ?
#
loop_
_entity_poly.entity_id
_entity_poly.type
_entity_poly.pdbx_seq_one_letter_code
_entity_poly.pdbx_strand_id
1 'polypeptide(L)'
;MKVAGLIVAAGRGKRAGGGIPKQYRDLMGQTVLRRSILALLAHRSVEAVQVVIHSDDVNEYEAAVNGISCLLPVCIGGVERHDSVLAGLNALKSHKPDLVLIHDAARPLVSVNDIKEVLNALKTHTGAFPALPVVDALWRGGETIETPEPRDGLWRAQTPQGFRFKDILAAHEALTAPVLDDVAVAYTAGLSVAITRGAEDNFKITTPEDFARAERALRGDMDIRTGNGFDVHKFGEGDHVTLCGVDIPHTHGLVGHSDADVAMHTATDAIFGALCEGDIGQWFPPSDMQWKGAASDIFLAKAVERAAMRGFTITHIDCTIICEMPKIGPHALAMRERMAQILGIDIGRISVKATTSEKLGFTGRGEGIAATATATLVKI
;
A
#
# COMPACT_ATOMS: atom_id res chain seq x y z
N MET A 1 20.51 -13.58 19.63
CA MET A 1 20.98 -12.18 19.73
C MET A 1 19.75 -11.31 19.78
N LYS A 2 19.59 -10.55 20.86
CA LYS A 2 18.49 -9.59 21.03
C LYS A 2 18.78 -8.32 20.27
N VAL A 3 17.87 -7.90 19.39
CA VAL A 3 17.99 -6.65 18.64
C VAL A 3 16.90 -5.69 19.08
N ALA A 4 17.28 -4.47 19.43
CA ALA A 4 16.34 -3.38 19.68
C ALA A 4 16.46 -2.29 18.61
N GLY A 5 15.33 -1.72 18.20
CA GLY A 5 15.30 -0.47 17.46
C GLY A 5 15.39 0.73 18.40
N LEU A 6 16.07 1.78 17.97
CA LEU A 6 16.05 3.10 18.61
C LEU A 6 15.63 4.14 17.58
N ILE A 7 14.44 4.71 17.73
CA ILE A 7 13.94 5.77 16.85
C ILE A 7 14.11 7.12 17.53
N VAL A 8 14.82 8.02 16.84
CA VAL A 8 15.05 9.40 17.30
C VAL A 8 14.06 10.34 16.62
N ALA A 9 13.10 10.86 17.41
CA ALA A 9 11.98 11.68 16.98
C ALA A 9 11.85 13.00 17.77
N ALA A 10 12.90 13.42 18.49
CA ALA A 10 12.88 14.65 19.31
C ALA A 10 13.13 15.96 18.54
N GLY A 11 13.51 15.87 17.26
CA GLY A 11 13.78 17.05 16.43
C GLY A 11 12.50 17.79 16.03
N ARG A 12 12.48 19.12 16.18
CA ARG A 12 11.31 19.96 15.85
C ARG A 12 11.12 20.27 14.36
N GLY A 13 12.02 19.84 13.48
CA GLY A 13 11.74 19.77 12.03
C GLY A 13 11.49 21.10 11.29
N LYS A 14 12.07 22.23 11.72
CA LYS A 14 11.85 23.60 11.17
C LYS A 14 11.90 23.75 9.63
N ARG A 15 12.57 22.84 8.92
CA ARG A 15 12.77 22.88 7.46
C ARG A 15 11.65 22.24 6.62
N ALA A 16 10.73 21.47 7.25
CA ALA A 16 9.66 20.77 6.55
C ALA A 16 8.34 21.58 6.46
N GLY A 17 8.40 22.89 6.70
CA GLY A 17 7.24 23.78 6.85
C GLY A 17 6.87 24.06 8.31
N GLY A 18 6.03 25.07 8.54
CA GLY A 18 5.44 25.36 9.86
C GLY A 18 4.28 24.41 10.20
N GLY A 19 3.94 24.28 11.49
CA GLY A 19 2.83 23.44 11.97
C GLY A 19 3.29 22.23 12.78
N ILE A 20 2.57 21.11 12.65
CA ILE A 20 2.83 19.84 13.36
C ILE A 20 4.24 19.31 12.98
N PRO A 21 5.05 18.85 13.94
CA PRO A 21 6.36 18.27 13.64
C PRO A 21 6.27 17.15 12.59
N LYS A 22 7.21 17.14 11.64
CA LYS A 22 7.14 16.29 10.43
C LYS A 22 6.94 14.79 10.71
N GLN A 23 7.47 14.29 11.81
CA GLN A 23 7.32 12.91 12.24
C GLN A 23 5.86 12.53 12.60
N TYR A 24 5.01 13.51 12.92
CA TYR A 24 3.59 13.28 13.23
C TYR A 24 2.65 13.66 12.08
N ARG A 25 3.18 14.14 10.95
CA ARG A 25 2.36 14.42 9.76
C ARG A 25 1.86 13.12 9.14
N ASP A 26 0.65 13.18 8.59
CA ASP A 26 0.06 12.06 7.86
C ASP A 26 0.87 11.74 6.59
N LEU A 27 0.98 10.44 6.33
CA LEU A 27 1.53 9.87 5.12
C LEU A 27 0.63 8.68 4.75
N MET A 28 -0.31 8.87 3.84
CA MET A 28 -1.26 7.83 3.40
C MET A 28 -2.01 7.16 4.59
N GLY A 29 -2.59 7.95 5.49
CA GLY A 29 -3.42 7.47 6.61
C GLY A 29 -2.66 6.97 7.85
N GLN A 30 -1.34 7.14 7.90
CA GLN A 30 -0.52 6.86 9.07
C GLN A 30 0.56 7.93 9.23
N THR A 31 0.93 8.26 10.48
CA THR A 31 2.01 9.21 10.71
C THR A 31 3.37 8.68 10.24
N VAL A 32 4.27 9.58 9.85
CA VAL A 32 5.65 9.24 9.45
C VAL A 32 6.38 8.44 10.55
N LEU A 33 6.17 8.79 11.82
CA LEU A 33 6.72 8.07 12.98
C LEU A 33 6.17 6.65 13.05
N ARG A 34 4.83 6.49 12.97
CA ARG A 34 4.18 5.17 12.99
C ARG A 34 4.75 4.26 11.92
N ARG A 35 4.90 4.77 10.69
CA ARG A 35 5.48 4.00 9.58
C ARG A 35 6.92 3.60 9.85
N SER A 36 7.75 4.50 10.37
CA SER A 36 9.14 4.19 10.72
C SER A 36 9.25 3.12 11.81
N ILE A 37 8.37 3.17 12.82
CA ILE A 37 8.28 2.13 13.87
C ILE A 37 7.91 0.79 13.27
N LEU A 38 6.83 0.75 12.47
CA LEU A 38 6.34 -0.48 11.85
C LEU A 38 7.35 -1.07 10.85
N ALA A 39 8.10 -0.21 10.13
CA ALA A 39 9.13 -0.64 9.20
C ALA A 39 10.29 -1.36 9.90
N LEU A 40 10.73 -0.87 11.08
CA LEU A 40 11.72 -1.60 11.90
C LEU A 40 11.16 -2.92 12.44
N LEU A 41 9.94 -2.88 12.99
CA LEU A 41 9.28 -4.07 13.57
C LEU A 41 8.92 -5.14 12.52
N ALA A 42 8.85 -4.77 11.23
CA ALA A 42 8.62 -5.72 10.15
C ALA A 42 9.74 -6.77 10.01
N HIS A 43 10.95 -6.46 10.47
CA HIS A 43 12.03 -7.45 10.52
C HIS A 43 11.99 -8.24 11.83
N ARG A 44 11.65 -9.54 11.75
CA ARG A 44 11.44 -10.45 12.90
C ARG A 44 12.50 -10.48 14.00
N SER A 45 13.74 -10.09 13.70
CA SER A 45 14.82 -10.03 14.70
C SER A 45 14.72 -8.82 15.63
N VAL A 46 13.98 -7.78 15.26
CA VAL A 46 13.78 -6.57 16.09
C VAL A 46 12.68 -6.88 17.10
N GLU A 47 13.06 -7.13 18.35
CA GLU A 47 12.15 -7.62 19.39
C GLU A 47 11.41 -6.46 20.10
N ALA A 48 12.01 -5.28 20.14
CA ALA A 48 11.44 -4.09 20.76
C ALA A 48 11.97 -2.80 20.12
N VAL A 49 11.21 -1.72 20.24
CA VAL A 49 11.62 -0.38 19.77
C VAL A 49 11.54 0.62 20.93
N GLN A 50 12.66 1.29 21.22
CA GLN A 50 12.73 2.49 22.05
C GLN A 50 12.49 3.71 21.16
N VAL A 51 11.55 4.58 21.55
CA VAL A 51 11.31 5.86 20.87
C VAL A 51 11.74 7.01 21.76
N VAL A 52 12.41 8.00 21.18
CA VAL A 52 12.82 9.24 21.85
C VAL A 52 12.09 10.41 21.22
N ILE A 53 11.35 11.17 22.02
CA ILE A 53 10.50 12.29 21.56
C ILE A 53 10.91 13.61 22.22
N HIS A 54 10.37 14.71 21.71
CA HIS A 54 10.44 15.99 22.41
C HIS A 54 9.42 16.01 23.57
N SER A 55 9.71 16.75 24.65
CA SER A 55 8.82 16.86 25.83
C SER A 55 7.42 17.35 25.49
N ASP A 56 7.31 18.20 24.46
CA ASP A 56 6.05 18.82 24.04
C ASP A 56 5.16 17.90 23.18
N ASP A 57 5.68 16.76 22.72
CA ASP A 57 5.04 15.93 21.68
C ASP A 57 4.41 14.64 22.24
N VAL A 58 4.14 14.59 23.55
CA VAL A 58 3.63 13.38 24.23
C VAL A 58 2.28 12.94 23.65
N ASN A 59 1.36 13.89 23.42
CA ASN A 59 0.02 13.60 22.92
C ASN A 59 0.06 13.08 21.47
N GLU A 60 0.85 13.72 20.61
CA GLU A 60 1.05 13.32 19.22
C GLU A 60 1.73 11.94 19.12
N TYR A 61 2.68 11.67 20.03
CA TYR A 61 3.30 10.36 20.16
C TYR A 61 2.29 9.28 20.51
N GLU A 62 1.50 9.47 21.58
CA GLU A 62 0.50 8.50 22.03
C GLU A 62 -0.52 8.17 20.92
N ALA A 63 -0.97 9.19 20.18
CA ALA A 63 -1.84 9.01 19.02
C ALA A 63 -1.15 8.20 17.90
N ALA A 64 0.12 8.50 17.57
CA ALA A 64 0.87 7.81 16.53
C ALA A 64 1.11 6.33 16.84
N VAL A 65 1.37 5.99 18.11
CA VAL A 65 1.75 4.63 18.52
C VAL A 65 0.58 3.75 18.95
N ASN A 66 -0.65 4.27 18.95
CA ASN A 66 -1.83 3.53 19.38
C ASN A 66 -1.94 2.17 18.68
N GLY A 67 -2.11 1.09 19.46
CA GLY A 67 -2.23 -0.28 18.96
C GLY A 67 -0.93 -0.94 18.49
N ILE A 68 0.24 -0.30 18.62
CA ILE A 68 1.54 -0.93 18.33
C ILE A 68 2.04 -1.68 19.56
N SER A 69 2.31 -2.98 19.41
CA SER A 69 2.98 -3.80 20.43
C SER A 69 4.51 -3.69 20.32
N CYS A 70 5.24 -4.17 21.33
CA CYS A 70 6.72 -4.21 21.35
C CYS A 70 7.40 -2.82 21.43
N LEU A 71 6.68 -1.81 21.93
CA LEU A 71 7.28 -0.53 22.29
C LEU A 71 7.77 -0.53 23.73
N LEU A 72 8.95 0.02 23.96
CA LEU A 72 9.48 0.31 25.28
C LEU A 72 8.92 1.65 25.80
N PRO A 73 8.99 1.92 27.12
CA PRO A 73 8.57 3.21 27.66
C PRO A 73 9.25 4.37 26.94
N VAL A 74 8.47 5.37 26.51
CA VAL A 74 8.97 6.50 25.74
C VAL A 74 10.03 7.29 26.54
N CYS A 75 11.03 7.80 25.84
CA CYS A 75 12.09 8.61 26.43
C CYS A 75 12.00 10.05 25.90
N ILE A 76 12.31 11.03 26.77
CA ILE A 76 12.42 12.43 26.35
C ILE A 76 13.85 12.70 25.89
N GLY A 77 13.99 13.26 24.69
CA GLY A 77 15.27 13.62 24.09
C GLY A 77 15.89 14.88 24.68
N GLY A 78 17.15 15.12 24.32
CA GLY A 78 17.88 16.33 24.69
C GLY A 78 17.81 17.43 23.63
N VAL A 79 18.65 18.46 23.80
CA VAL A 79 18.67 19.65 22.92
C VAL A 79 19.15 19.28 21.53
N GLU A 80 20.24 18.51 21.46
CA GLU A 80 20.85 18.10 20.20
C GLU A 80 20.51 16.64 19.86
N ARG A 81 20.78 16.24 18.60
CA ARG A 81 20.50 14.88 18.14
C ARG A 81 21.24 13.82 18.98
N HIS A 82 22.53 14.05 19.24
CA HIS A 82 23.35 13.10 20.01
C HIS A 82 22.86 12.94 21.47
N ASP A 83 22.38 14.00 22.12
CA ASP A 83 21.78 13.91 23.46
C ASP A 83 20.54 12.99 23.44
N SER A 84 19.71 13.15 22.41
CA SER A 84 18.52 12.32 22.22
C SER A 84 18.87 10.85 21.97
N VAL A 85 19.91 10.58 21.17
CA VAL A 85 20.42 9.22 20.97
C VAL A 85 20.93 8.63 22.28
N LEU A 86 21.76 9.36 23.03
CA LEU A 86 22.30 8.91 24.32
C LEU A 86 21.18 8.64 25.34
N ALA A 87 20.15 9.49 25.41
CA ALA A 87 18.98 9.27 26.27
C ALA A 87 18.27 7.94 25.91
N GLY A 88 18.05 7.68 24.62
CA GLY A 88 17.48 6.43 24.14
C GLY A 88 18.34 5.19 24.41
N LEU A 89 19.66 5.28 24.20
CA LEU A 89 20.61 4.21 24.54
C LEU A 89 20.63 3.92 26.05
N ASN A 90 20.54 4.96 26.88
CA ASN A 90 20.43 4.81 28.33
C ASN A 90 19.13 4.11 28.74
N ALA A 91 17.99 4.45 28.13
CA ALA A 91 16.72 3.78 28.39
C ALA A 91 16.77 2.27 28.03
N LEU A 92 17.47 1.94 26.95
CA LEU A 92 17.69 0.56 26.50
C LEU A 92 18.56 -0.29 27.44
N LYS A 93 19.30 0.30 28.41
CA LYS A 93 20.10 -0.44 29.40
C LYS A 93 19.26 -1.47 30.16
N SER A 94 18.00 -1.17 30.43
CA SER A 94 17.06 -2.06 31.14
C SER A 94 16.69 -3.30 30.31
N HIS A 95 16.57 -3.14 28.99
CA HIS A 95 16.21 -4.19 28.05
C HIS A 95 17.40 -5.12 27.71
N LYS A 96 18.63 -4.62 27.86
CA LYS A 96 19.89 -5.34 27.61
C LYS A 96 19.95 -6.00 26.21
N PRO A 97 19.75 -5.23 25.11
CA PRO A 97 19.91 -5.79 23.78
C PRO A 97 21.39 -6.10 23.49
N ASP A 98 21.63 -7.07 22.60
CA ASP A 98 22.97 -7.35 22.08
C ASP A 98 23.35 -6.34 20.98
N LEU A 99 22.37 -6.02 20.13
CA LEU A 99 22.49 -5.10 19.00
C LEU A 99 21.42 -4.00 19.09
N VAL A 100 21.77 -2.80 18.64
CA VAL A 100 20.84 -1.68 18.50
C VAL A 100 20.85 -1.15 17.06
N LEU A 101 19.66 -0.87 16.52
CA LEU A 101 19.45 -0.21 15.23
C LEU A 101 18.96 1.22 15.47
N ILE A 102 19.85 2.21 15.32
CA ILE A 102 19.52 3.63 15.48
C ILE A 102 18.95 4.16 14.18
N HIS A 103 17.72 4.65 14.20
CA HIS A 103 16.96 5.03 13.01
C HIS A 103 16.34 6.41 13.14
N ASP A 104 16.29 7.13 12.02
CA ASP A 104 15.67 8.44 11.95
C ASP A 104 14.16 8.25 11.82
N ALA A 105 13.36 8.90 12.67
CA ALA A 105 11.90 8.87 12.55
C ALA A 105 11.37 9.41 11.21
N ALA A 106 12.19 10.13 10.45
CA ALA A 106 11.85 10.72 9.16
C ALA A 106 12.21 9.82 7.95
N ARG A 107 12.49 8.53 8.16
CA ARG A 107 12.77 7.55 7.09
C ARG A 107 11.74 6.40 7.11
N PRO A 108 10.46 6.68 6.77
CA PRO A 108 9.37 5.71 6.97
C PRO A 108 9.38 4.52 6.00
N LEU A 109 10.35 4.46 5.06
CA LEU A 109 10.38 3.52 3.93
C LEU A 109 11.59 2.58 3.97
N VAL A 110 12.25 2.43 5.11
CA VAL A 110 13.31 1.42 5.26
C VAL A 110 12.72 0.02 4.96
N SER A 111 13.39 -0.73 4.09
CA SER A 111 12.94 -2.07 3.74
C SER A 111 13.44 -3.13 4.74
N VAL A 112 12.73 -4.26 4.83
CA VAL A 112 13.19 -5.44 5.58
C VAL A 112 14.56 -5.91 5.08
N ASN A 113 14.83 -5.74 3.78
CA ASN A 113 16.13 -6.10 3.20
C ASN A 113 17.26 -5.19 3.69
N ASP A 114 17.04 -3.87 3.78
CA ASP A 114 18.04 -2.94 4.33
C ASP A 114 18.41 -3.32 5.76
N ILE A 115 17.42 -3.61 6.60
CA ILE A 115 17.61 -4.06 7.99
C ILE A 115 18.40 -5.37 8.04
N LYS A 116 18.03 -6.35 7.19
CA LYS A 116 18.69 -7.66 7.10
C LYS A 116 20.18 -7.51 6.74
N GLU A 117 20.51 -6.67 5.77
CA GLU A 117 21.90 -6.48 5.33
C GLU A 117 22.75 -5.81 6.42
N VAL A 118 22.21 -4.82 7.13
CA VAL A 118 22.87 -4.22 8.30
C VAL A 118 23.14 -5.28 9.37
N LEU A 119 22.14 -6.10 9.72
CA LEU A 119 22.30 -7.17 10.71
C LEU A 119 23.28 -8.26 10.28
N ASN A 120 23.35 -8.57 8.98
CA ASN A 120 24.33 -9.50 8.45
C ASN A 120 25.76 -8.97 8.58
N ALA A 121 25.99 -7.70 8.27
CA ALA A 121 27.31 -7.07 8.38
C ALA A 121 27.82 -7.03 9.84
N LEU A 122 26.92 -6.90 10.82
CA LEU A 122 27.22 -6.94 12.26
C LEU A 122 27.69 -8.31 12.78
N LYS A 123 27.63 -9.37 11.96
CA LYS A 123 28.22 -10.66 12.32
C LYS A 123 29.75 -10.60 12.34
N THR A 124 30.36 -9.73 11.53
CA THR A 124 31.83 -9.60 11.40
C THR A 124 32.34 -8.21 11.77
N HIS A 125 31.47 -7.21 11.89
CA HIS A 125 31.83 -5.83 12.25
C HIS A 125 31.12 -5.39 13.54
N THR A 126 31.64 -4.35 14.19
CA THR A 126 31.06 -3.72 15.39
C THR A 126 29.94 -2.73 15.08
N GLY A 127 29.97 -2.13 13.89
CA GLY A 127 28.95 -1.24 13.35
C GLY A 127 28.66 -1.51 11.87
N ALA A 128 27.49 -1.12 11.40
CA ALA A 128 27.13 -1.17 9.99
C ALA A 128 26.04 -0.14 9.65
N PHE A 129 26.03 0.38 8.42
CA PHE A 129 24.98 1.29 7.97
C PHE A 129 24.72 1.16 6.46
N PRO A 130 23.47 1.36 6.01
CA PRO A 130 23.15 1.42 4.59
C PRO A 130 23.62 2.76 4.02
N ALA A 131 24.17 2.72 2.81
CA ALA A 131 24.52 3.93 2.07
C ALA A 131 24.38 3.75 0.56
N LEU A 132 24.29 4.87 -0.14
CA LEU A 132 24.27 4.93 -1.61
C LEU A 132 25.51 5.67 -2.11
N PRO A 133 26.17 5.21 -3.18
CA PRO A 133 27.27 5.96 -3.77
C PRO A 133 26.76 7.33 -4.27
N VAL A 134 27.62 8.34 -4.24
CA VAL A 134 27.34 9.63 -4.87
C VAL A 134 27.57 9.50 -6.38
N VAL A 135 26.49 9.65 -7.16
CA VAL A 135 26.52 9.47 -8.63
C VAL A 135 26.41 10.77 -9.41
N ASP A 136 26.02 11.86 -8.76
CA ASP A 136 25.93 13.19 -9.36
C ASP A 136 27.25 13.94 -9.19
N ALA A 137 27.49 14.97 -10.01
CA ALA A 137 28.66 15.83 -9.85
C ALA A 137 28.52 16.66 -8.55
N LEU A 138 29.57 16.71 -7.73
CA LEU A 138 29.58 17.52 -6.52
C LEU A 138 30.31 18.84 -6.78
N TRP A 139 29.75 19.91 -6.24
CA TRP A 139 30.33 21.25 -6.25
C TRP A 139 30.28 21.83 -4.84
N ARG A 140 31.37 22.47 -4.44
CA ARG A 140 31.42 23.36 -3.28
C ARG A 140 30.99 24.76 -3.73
N GLY A 141 30.17 25.42 -2.91
CA GLY A 141 29.71 26.78 -3.15
C GLY A 141 28.54 27.16 -2.25
N GLY A 142 28.13 28.42 -2.35
CA GLY A 142 26.93 28.99 -1.72
C GLY A 142 25.90 29.37 -2.78
N GLU A 143 25.68 30.67 -2.95
CA GLU A 143 24.87 31.18 -4.07
C GLU A 143 25.59 31.05 -5.43
N THR A 144 26.92 31.08 -5.41
CA THR A 144 27.79 30.87 -6.57
C THR A 144 28.68 29.64 -6.36
N ILE A 145 29.06 28.99 -7.46
CA ILE A 145 29.99 27.86 -7.43
C ILE A 145 31.41 28.31 -7.06
N GLU A 146 32.12 27.49 -6.29
CA GLU A 146 33.53 27.70 -5.94
C GLU A 146 34.43 26.68 -6.64
N THR A 147 34.25 25.38 -6.34
CA THR A 147 35.12 24.31 -6.87
C THR A 147 34.35 22.99 -7.05
N PRO A 148 34.66 22.19 -8.08
CA PRO A 148 34.13 20.83 -8.17
C PRO A 148 34.83 19.92 -7.16
N GLU A 149 34.11 18.94 -6.61
CA GLU A 149 34.63 17.99 -5.63
C GLU A 149 34.61 16.56 -6.19
N PRO A 150 35.67 15.75 -5.97
CA PRO A 150 35.67 14.36 -6.39
C PRO A 150 34.60 13.58 -5.63
N ARG A 151 33.83 12.76 -6.35
CA ARG A 151 32.76 11.92 -5.78
C ARG A 151 33.16 10.47 -5.54
N ASP A 152 34.33 10.06 -6.04
CA ASP A 152 34.80 8.68 -5.96
C ASP A 152 35.02 8.29 -4.50
N GLY A 153 34.40 7.19 -4.07
CA GLY A 153 34.44 6.73 -2.69
C GLY A 153 33.54 7.50 -1.72
N LEU A 154 32.72 8.46 -2.19
CA LEU A 154 31.75 9.14 -1.35
C LEU A 154 30.40 8.41 -1.31
N TRP A 155 29.82 8.37 -0.11
CA TRP A 155 28.60 7.65 0.19
C TRP A 155 27.60 8.56 0.91
N ARG A 156 26.33 8.49 0.51
CA ARG A 156 25.21 9.12 1.20
C ARG A 156 24.71 8.16 2.28
N ALA A 157 25.13 8.38 3.51
CA ALA A 157 24.73 7.56 4.64
C ALA A 157 23.21 7.60 4.87
N GLN A 158 22.65 6.44 5.17
CA GLN A 158 21.25 6.26 5.56
C GLN A 158 21.19 5.62 6.95
N THR A 159 19.97 5.48 7.47
CA THR A 159 19.69 4.72 8.68
C THR A 159 18.65 3.64 8.34
N PRO A 160 18.56 2.53 9.08
CA PRO A 160 19.12 2.27 10.40
C PRO A 160 20.63 2.07 10.41
N GLN A 161 21.30 2.69 11.38
CA GLN A 161 22.71 2.46 11.70
C GLN A 161 22.75 1.44 12.83
N GLY A 162 23.32 0.27 12.55
CA GLY A 162 23.36 -0.85 13.47
C GLY A 162 24.68 -0.95 14.20
N PHE A 163 24.65 -1.30 15.48
CA PHE A 163 25.86 -1.46 16.29
C PHE A 163 25.69 -2.53 17.37
N ARG A 164 26.82 -3.03 17.89
CA ARG A 164 26.84 -3.71 19.19
C ARG A 164 26.49 -2.72 20.29
N PHE A 165 25.46 -3.05 21.08
CA PHE A 165 24.85 -2.09 22.00
C PHE A 165 25.83 -1.51 23.03
N LYS A 166 26.63 -2.37 23.66
CA LYS A 166 27.61 -1.95 24.67
C LYS A 166 28.65 -0.99 24.10
N ASP A 167 29.11 -1.27 22.88
CA ASP A 167 30.21 -0.54 22.25
C ASP A 167 29.74 0.87 21.82
N ILE A 168 28.55 0.98 21.20
CA ILE A 168 28.01 2.28 20.77
C ILE A 168 27.58 3.14 21.97
N LEU A 169 27.03 2.53 23.02
CA LEU A 169 26.69 3.25 24.24
C LEU A 169 27.94 3.86 24.88
N ALA A 170 29.02 3.08 25.05
CA ALA A 170 30.28 3.58 25.58
C ALA A 170 30.87 4.70 24.71
N ALA A 171 30.77 4.57 23.38
CA ALA A 171 31.22 5.59 22.44
C ALA A 171 30.43 6.92 22.58
N HIS A 172 29.11 6.86 22.76
CA HIS A 172 28.30 8.06 23.04
C HIS A 172 28.59 8.66 24.42
N GLU A 173 28.79 7.84 25.46
CA GLU A 173 29.12 8.31 26.80
C GLU A 173 30.49 9.01 26.87
N ALA A 174 31.45 8.60 26.04
CA ALA A 174 32.79 9.18 25.95
C ALA A 174 32.89 10.39 24.99
N LEU A 175 31.80 10.75 24.30
CA LEU A 175 31.80 11.79 23.28
C LEU A 175 31.97 13.18 23.92
N THR A 176 33.01 13.91 23.50
CA THR A 176 33.33 15.25 24.03
C THR A 176 33.04 16.39 23.05
N ALA A 177 32.76 16.07 21.79
CA ALA A 177 32.50 17.04 20.73
C ALA A 177 31.35 16.59 19.81
N PRO A 178 30.61 17.53 19.19
CA PRO A 178 29.58 17.18 18.23
C PRO A 178 30.15 16.44 17.01
N VAL A 179 29.42 15.43 16.53
CA VAL A 179 29.72 14.70 15.29
C VAL A 179 28.48 14.63 14.39
N LEU A 180 28.68 14.23 13.14
CA LEU A 180 27.64 14.28 12.11
C LEU A 180 26.50 13.28 12.32
N ASP A 181 26.83 12.05 12.70
CA ASP A 181 25.89 10.94 12.93
C ASP A 181 26.49 9.85 13.84
N ASP A 182 25.76 8.75 14.05
CA ASP A 182 26.17 7.69 14.99
C ASP A 182 27.30 6.82 14.40
N VAL A 183 27.42 6.77 13.08
CA VAL A 183 28.59 6.19 12.39
C VAL A 183 29.85 7.00 12.70
N ALA A 184 29.79 8.34 12.70
CA ALA A 184 30.91 9.19 13.08
C ALA A 184 31.31 9.01 14.55
N VAL A 185 30.33 8.80 15.45
CA VAL A 185 30.60 8.44 16.86
C VAL A 185 31.38 7.13 16.93
N ALA A 186 30.87 6.08 16.28
CA ALA A 186 31.50 4.76 16.26
C ALA A 186 32.92 4.79 15.67
N TYR A 187 33.10 5.50 14.55
CA TYR A 187 34.39 5.65 13.89
C TYR A 187 35.41 6.37 14.80
N THR A 188 35.00 7.46 15.45
CA THR A 188 35.87 8.22 16.38
C THR A 188 36.30 7.37 17.59
N ALA A 189 35.44 6.46 18.03
CA ALA A 189 35.74 5.50 19.09
C ALA A 189 36.57 4.28 18.63
N GLY A 190 37.01 4.25 17.36
CA GLY A 190 37.83 3.17 16.80
C GLY A 190 37.05 1.88 16.48
N LEU A 191 35.72 1.94 16.41
CA LEU A 191 34.92 0.78 16.04
C LEU A 191 35.02 0.52 14.53
N SER A 192 35.06 -0.76 14.16
CA SER A 192 34.96 -1.18 12.76
C SER A 192 33.51 -1.01 12.28
N VAL A 193 33.30 -0.22 11.23
CA VAL A 193 31.97 0.08 10.67
C VAL A 193 31.91 -0.31 9.19
N ALA A 194 30.98 -1.19 8.83
CA ALA A 194 30.75 -1.61 7.46
C ALA A 194 29.71 -0.74 6.73
N ILE A 195 29.93 -0.53 5.43
CA ILE A 195 28.92 0.05 4.53
C ILE A 195 28.13 -1.09 3.91
N THR A 196 26.80 -1.06 4.03
CA THR A 196 25.89 -1.96 3.30
C THR A 196 25.18 -1.19 2.19
N ARG A 197 24.62 -1.92 1.21
CA ARG A 197 23.87 -1.29 0.12
C ARG A 197 22.55 -0.73 0.67
N GLY A 198 22.36 0.59 0.53
CA GLY A 198 21.09 1.26 0.81
C GLY A 198 20.13 1.26 -0.38
N ALA A 199 19.02 1.98 -0.22
CA ALA A 199 17.95 2.09 -1.23
C ALA A 199 17.54 3.55 -1.44
N GLU A 200 17.26 3.95 -2.68
CA GLU A 200 16.83 5.32 -3.00
C GLU A 200 15.54 5.69 -2.28
N ASP A 201 14.62 4.74 -2.11
CA ASP A 201 13.35 4.95 -1.40
C ASP A 201 13.52 5.14 0.11
N ASN A 202 14.65 4.71 0.70
CA ASN A 202 14.99 4.96 2.10
C ASN A 202 15.57 6.39 2.31
N PHE A 203 15.03 7.39 1.61
CA PHE A 203 15.40 8.78 1.78
C PHE A 203 14.80 9.38 3.07
N LYS A 204 15.42 10.45 3.57
CA LYS A 204 14.95 11.16 4.75
C LYS A 204 13.99 12.27 4.35
N ILE A 205 12.75 12.22 4.83
CA ILE A 205 11.77 13.29 4.66
C ILE A 205 12.28 14.56 5.33
N THR A 206 12.57 15.58 4.51
CA THR A 206 13.18 16.84 4.93
C THR A 206 12.41 18.05 4.41
N THR A 207 11.87 17.97 3.19
CA THR A 207 11.08 19.03 2.56
C THR A 207 9.61 18.62 2.34
N PRO A 208 8.70 19.53 1.97
CA PRO A 208 7.34 19.18 1.57
C PRO A 208 7.27 18.22 0.37
N GLU A 209 8.16 18.36 -0.62
CA GLU A 209 8.21 17.53 -1.83
C GLU A 209 8.55 16.07 -1.51
N ASP A 210 9.32 15.85 -0.43
CA ASP A 210 9.64 14.51 0.06
C ASP A 210 8.39 13.74 0.51
N PHE A 211 7.34 14.40 0.98
CA PHE A 211 6.07 13.73 1.30
C PHE A 211 5.43 13.17 0.03
N ALA A 212 5.33 13.98 -1.03
CA ALA A 212 4.79 13.51 -2.31
C ALA A 212 5.64 12.38 -2.90
N ARG A 213 6.96 12.43 -2.74
CA ARG A 213 7.85 11.32 -3.11
C ARG A 213 7.56 10.05 -2.29
N ALA A 214 7.36 10.20 -0.98
CA ALA A 214 7.09 9.07 -0.09
C ALA A 214 5.73 8.44 -0.36
N GLU A 215 4.71 9.25 -0.66
CA GLU A 215 3.39 8.76 -1.09
C GLU A 215 3.47 7.95 -2.38
N ARG A 216 4.25 8.39 -3.37
CA ARG A 216 4.48 7.63 -4.61
C ARG A 216 5.16 6.29 -4.33
N ALA A 217 6.21 6.28 -3.51
CA ALA A 217 6.91 5.06 -3.15
C ALA A 217 6.01 4.07 -2.37
N LEU A 218 5.13 4.58 -1.50
CA LEU A 218 4.19 3.76 -0.73
C LEU A 218 3.03 3.19 -1.54
N ARG A 219 2.65 3.83 -2.65
CA ARG A 219 1.62 3.29 -3.56
C ARG A 219 2.09 2.01 -4.27
N GLY A 220 3.41 1.76 -4.30
CA GLY A 220 3.97 0.57 -4.94
C GLY A 220 3.65 0.47 -6.44
N ASP A 221 3.84 -0.73 -6.98
CA ASP A 221 3.39 -1.09 -8.32
C ASP A 221 1.92 -1.52 -8.26
N MET A 222 1.04 -0.76 -8.90
CA MET A 222 -0.38 -1.15 -9.00
C MET A 222 -0.54 -2.32 -9.98
N ASP A 223 -1.13 -3.43 -9.52
CA ASP A 223 -1.59 -4.50 -10.42
C ASP A 223 -3.00 -4.13 -10.90
N ILE A 224 -3.10 -3.69 -12.15
CA ILE A 224 -4.36 -3.33 -12.82
C ILE A 224 -4.70 -4.43 -13.81
N ARG A 225 -5.90 -4.99 -13.67
CA ARG A 225 -6.40 -6.04 -14.56
C ARG A 225 -7.72 -5.66 -15.16
N THR A 226 -7.91 -6.03 -16.43
CA THR A 226 -9.18 -5.85 -17.13
C THR A 226 -9.63 -7.20 -17.67
N GLY A 227 -10.91 -7.49 -17.48
CA GLY A 227 -11.57 -8.67 -18.06
C GLY A 227 -12.79 -8.25 -18.86
N ASN A 228 -13.16 -9.12 -19.80
CA ASN A 228 -14.33 -8.93 -20.65
C ASN A 228 -15.23 -10.15 -20.53
N GLY A 229 -16.53 -9.92 -20.52
CA GLY A 229 -17.56 -10.96 -20.61
C GLY A 229 -18.40 -10.75 -21.86
N PHE A 230 -18.92 -11.85 -22.40
CA PHE A 230 -19.94 -11.86 -23.44
C PHE A 230 -20.87 -13.05 -23.20
N ASP A 231 -22.17 -12.80 -23.08
CA ASP A 231 -23.16 -13.85 -22.89
C ASP A 231 -24.40 -13.60 -23.75
N VAL A 232 -25.14 -14.67 -24.04
CA VAL A 232 -26.33 -14.67 -24.91
C VAL A 232 -27.40 -15.58 -24.34
N HIS A 233 -28.58 -15.03 -24.10
CA HIS A 233 -29.76 -15.80 -23.72
C HIS A 233 -30.86 -15.70 -24.77
N LYS A 234 -31.54 -16.83 -24.99
CA LYS A 234 -32.66 -16.94 -25.93
C LYS A 234 -33.95 -16.43 -25.29
N PHE A 235 -34.82 -15.79 -26.07
CA PHE A 235 -36.18 -15.52 -25.62
C PHE A 235 -37.02 -16.81 -25.55
N GLY A 236 -37.93 -16.86 -24.59
CA GLY A 236 -38.91 -17.93 -24.39
C GLY A 236 -40.23 -17.39 -23.81
N GLU A 237 -41.08 -18.30 -23.35
CA GLU A 237 -42.33 -17.92 -22.68
C GLU A 237 -42.04 -17.15 -21.38
N GLY A 238 -42.81 -16.09 -21.13
CA GLY A 238 -42.69 -15.24 -19.94
C GLY A 238 -43.37 -13.90 -20.15
N ASP A 239 -43.47 -13.10 -19.09
CA ASP A 239 -44.12 -11.78 -19.06
C ASP A 239 -43.16 -10.64 -18.66
N HIS A 240 -41.88 -10.95 -18.46
CA HIS A 240 -40.80 -10.00 -18.18
C HIS A 240 -39.43 -10.58 -18.52
N VAL A 241 -38.44 -9.71 -18.67
CA VAL A 241 -37.02 -10.10 -18.64
C VAL A 241 -36.31 -9.45 -17.46
N THR A 242 -35.47 -10.22 -16.78
CA THR A 242 -34.59 -9.72 -15.71
C THR A 242 -33.25 -9.33 -16.30
N LEU A 243 -32.84 -8.07 -16.12
CA LEU A 243 -31.57 -7.53 -16.60
C LEU A 243 -30.94 -6.64 -15.54
N CYS A 244 -29.68 -6.90 -15.19
CA CYS A 244 -28.99 -6.24 -14.08
C CYS A 244 -29.78 -6.25 -12.76
N GLY A 245 -30.60 -7.28 -12.53
CA GLY A 245 -31.40 -7.48 -11.32
C GLY A 245 -32.69 -6.66 -11.29
N VAL A 246 -33.12 -6.18 -12.46
CA VAL A 246 -34.36 -5.42 -12.62
C VAL A 246 -35.27 -6.15 -13.60
N ASP A 247 -36.49 -6.43 -13.17
CA ASP A 247 -37.52 -7.02 -14.02
C ASP A 247 -38.15 -5.95 -14.91
N ILE A 248 -38.13 -6.19 -16.23
CA ILE A 248 -38.69 -5.30 -17.24
C ILE A 248 -39.87 -6.01 -17.90
N PRO A 249 -41.11 -5.46 -17.82
CA PRO A 249 -42.26 -6.05 -18.49
C PRO A 249 -42.00 -6.26 -19.98
N HIS A 250 -42.28 -7.47 -20.46
CA HIS A 250 -42.00 -7.86 -21.83
C HIS A 250 -42.93 -9.02 -22.25
N THR A 251 -43.14 -9.24 -23.54
CA THR A 251 -43.99 -10.34 -24.02
C THR A 251 -43.31 -11.71 -23.99
N HIS A 252 -42.05 -11.76 -23.51
CA HIS A 252 -41.19 -12.93 -23.48
C HIS A 252 -40.32 -12.88 -22.22
N GLY A 253 -39.91 -14.05 -21.74
CA GLY A 253 -38.85 -14.22 -20.75
C GLY A 253 -37.52 -14.65 -21.37
N LEU A 254 -36.47 -14.71 -20.56
CA LEU A 254 -35.18 -15.28 -20.96
C LEU A 254 -35.06 -16.73 -20.51
N VAL A 255 -34.54 -17.57 -21.40
CA VAL A 255 -34.30 -18.99 -21.12
C VAL A 255 -32.87 -19.16 -20.60
N GLY A 256 -32.73 -19.65 -19.38
CA GLY A 256 -31.45 -19.92 -18.74
C GLY A 256 -31.60 -20.95 -17.62
N HIS A 257 -30.47 -21.33 -16.99
CA HIS A 257 -30.48 -22.26 -15.86
C HIS A 257 -30.86 -21.53 -14.55
N SER A 258 -30.44 -20.28 -14.37
CA SER A 258 -30.80 -19.37 -13.26
C SER A 258 -32.06 -18.54 -13.58
N ASP A 259 -32.21 -17.37 -12.95
CA ASP A 259 -33.16 -16.31 -13.39
C ASP A 259 -32.87 -15.72 -14.79
N ALA A 260 -31.81 -16.22 -15.46
CA ALA A 260 -31.44 -15.90 -16.83
C ALA A 260 -31.11 -14.42 -17.07
N ASP A 261 -30.55 -13.72 -16.07
CA ASP A 261 -30.03 -12.37 -16.22
C ASP A 261 -28.68 -12.34 -16.98
N VAL A 262 -28.79 -12.24 -18.31
CA VAL A 262 -27.63 -12.23 -19.22
C VAL A 262 -26.64 -11.11 -18.91
N ALA A 263 -27.11 -9.96 -18.40
CA ALA A 263 -26.23 -8.82 -18.12
C ALA A 263 -25.39 -9.05 -16.85
N MET A 264 -25.98 -9.61 -15.79
CA MET A 264 -25.22 -9.99 -14.59
C MET A 264 -24.26 -11.14 -14.83
N HIS A 265 -24.66 -12.14 -15.63
CA HIS A 265 -23.75 -13.22 -16.03
C HIS A 265 -22.52 -12.66 -16.76
N THR A 266 -22.75 -11.76 -17.72
CA THR A 266 -21.68 -11.11 -18.48
C THR A 266 -20.75 -10.30 -17.57
N ALA A 267 -21.30 -9.54 -16.60
CA ALA A 267 -20.49 -8.81 -15.63
C ALA A 267 -19.69 -9.74 -14.70
N THR A 268 -20.26 -10.88 -14.33
CA THR A 268 -19.60 -11.94 -13.54
C THR A 268 -18.40 -12.50 -14.28
N ASP A 269 -18.57 -12.85 -15.56
CA ASP A 269 -17.48 -13.31 -16.44
C ASP A 269 -16.38 -12.26 -16.62
N ALA A 270 -16.74 -10.99 -16.75
CA ALA A 270 -15.74 -9.93 -16.87
C ALA A 270 -14.86 -9.85 -15.62
N ILE A 271 -15.41 -10.05 -14.42
CA ILE A 271 -14.63 -10.07 -13.17
C ILE A 271 -13.76 -11.33 -13.09
N PHE A 272 -14.31 -12.52 -13.36
CA PHE A 272 -13.51 -13.75 -13.35
C PHE A 272 -12.40 -13.74 -14.40
N GLY A 273 -12.67 -13.18 -15.58
CA GLY A 273 -11.70 -12.95 -16.64
C GLY A 273 -10.55 -12.05 -16.17
N ALA A 274 -10.86 -10.95 -15.48
CA ALA A 274 -9.83 -10.07 -14.91
C ALA A 274 -8.98 -10.77 -13.84
N LEU A 275 -9.56 -11.73 -13.10
CA LEU A 275 -8.84 -12.55 -12.13
C LEU A 275 -8.08 -13.73 -12.76
N CYS A 276 -8.31 -14.02 -14.05
CA CYS A 276 -7.87 -15.25 -14.71
C CYS A 276 -8.41 -16.52 -14.02
N GLU A 277 -9.66 -16.47 -13.55
CA GLU A 277 -10.35 -17.56 -12.82
C GLU A 277 -11.40 -18.28 -13.68
N GLY A 278 -11.29 -18.19 -15.00
CA GLY A 278 -12.23 -18.84 -15.92
C GLY A 278 -13.53 -18.04 -16.09
N ASP A 279 -14.64 -18.77 -16.20
CA ASP A 279 -15.98 -18.26 -16.51
C ASP A 279 -17.01 -18.75 -15.48
N ILE A 280 -18.21 -18.19 -15.52
CA ILE A 280 -19.32 -18.47 -14.63
C ILE A 280 -19.69 -19.97 -14.62
N GLY A 281 -19.58 -20.67 -15.74
CA GLY A 281 -19.90 -22.09 -15.85
C GLY A 281 -18.90 -22.99 -15.11
N GLN A 282 -17.66 -22.55 -14.94
CA GLN A 282 -16.66 -23.25 -14.11
C GLN A 282 -16.94 -23.10 -12.62
N TRP A 283 -17.46 -21.95 -12.20
CA TRP A 283 -17.82 -21.66 -10.81
C TRP A 283 -19.18 -22.19 -10.42
N PHE A 284 -20.13 -22.17 -11.36
CA PHE A 284 -21.52 -22.55 -11.17
C PHE A 284 -21.96 -23.49 -12.31
N PRO A 285 -21.52 -24.76 -12.28
CA PRO A 285 -21.80 -25.71 -13.36
C PRO A 285 -23.31 -25.86 -13.58
N PRO A 286 -23.82 -25.74 -14.82
CA PRO A 286 -25.25 -25.89 -15.11
C PRO A 286 -25.82 -27.29 -14.79
N SER A 287 -24.95 -28.29 -14.67
CA SER A 287 -25.31 -29.65 -14.26
C SER A 287 -25.69 -29.76 -12.79
N ASP A 288 -25.35 -28.76 -11.98
CA ASP A 288 -25.70 -28.71 -10.57
C ASP A 288 -27.08 -28.05 -10.39
N MET A 289 -28.05 -28.87 -10.00
CA MET A 289 -29.46 -28.48 -9.88
C MET A 289 -29.70 -27.40 -8.83
N GLN A 290 -28.77 -27.14 -7.90
CA GLN A 290 -28.95 -26.09 -6.89
C GLN A 290 -28.99 -24.68 -7.50
N TRP A 291 -28.40 -24.50 -8.69
CA TRP A 291 -28.40 -23.20 -9.39
C TRP A 291 -29.65 -22.97 -10.22
N LYS A 292 -30.53 -23.97 -10.32
CA LYS A 292 -31.74 -23.86 -11.12
C LYS A 292 -32.68 -22.82 -10.53
N GLY A 293 -32.94 -21.72 -11.25
CA GLY A 293 -33.76 -20.60 -10.78
C GLY A 293 -33.14 -19.78 -9.65
N ALA A 294 -31.83 -19.95 -9.39
CA ALA A 294 -31.11 -19.10 -8.46
C ALA A 294 -31.02 -17.66 -8.99
N ALA A 295 -31.02 -16.68 -8.09
CA ALA A 295 -30.85 -15.28 -8.46
C ALA A 295 -29.41 -15.00 -8.90
N SER A 296 -29.25 -14.28 -10.01
CA SER A 296 -27.93 -14.00 -10.60
C SER A 296 -27.05 -13.08 -9.75
N ASP A 297 -27.64 -12.36 -8.78
CA ASP A 297 -26.90 -11.55 -7.83
C ASP A 297 -25.96 -12.39 -6.95
N ILE A 298 -26.29 -13.67 -6.70
CA ILE A 298 -25.43 -14.63 -5.99
C ILE A 298 -24.12 -14.84 -6.74
N PHE A 299 -24.17 -15.00 -8.07
CA PHE A 299 -22.99 -15.25 -8.90
C PHE A 299 -22.09 -14.01 -8.95
N LEU A 300 -22.71 -12.83 -9.15
CA LEU A 300 -21.98 -11.56 -9.18
C LEU A 300 -21.34 -11.25 -7.83
N ALA A 301 -22.06 -11.44 -6.72
CA ALA A 301 -21.54 -11.28 -5.37
C ALA A 301 -20.37 -12.23 -5.10
N LYS A 302 -20.41 -13.47 -5.62
CA LYS A 302 -19.28 -14.39 -5.50
C LYS A 302 -18.04 -13.89 -6.25
N ALA A 303 -18.19 -13.33 -7.45
CA ALA A 303 -17.06 -12.77 -8.17
C ALA A 303 -16.42 -11.57 -7.42
N VAL A 304 -17.24 -10.74 -6.76
CA VAL A 304 -16.78 -9.66 -5.87
C VAL A 304 -15.99 -10.24 -4.68
N GLU A 305 -16.52 -11.28 -4.03
CA GLU A 305 -15.85 -11.99 -2.93
C GLU A 305 -14.49 -12.55 -3.38
N ARG A 306 -14.43 -13.15 -4.58
CA ARG A 306 -13.19 -13.66 -5.18
C ARG A 306 -12.17 -12.56 -5.41
N ALA A 307 -12.58 -11.42 -5.98
CA ALA A 307 -11.70 -10.27 -6.16
C ALA A 307 -11.12 -9.79 -4.83
N ALA A 308 -11.97 -9.61 -3.82
CA ALA A 308 -11.57 -9.18 -2.49
C ALA A 308 -10.58 -10.17 -1.83
N MET A 309 -10.83 -11.48 -1.91
CA MET A 309 -9.92 -12.50 -1.37
C MET A 309 -8.52 -12.48 -2.02
N ARG A 310 -8.42 -12.02 -3.27
CA ARG A 310 -7.13 -11.86 -3.97
C ARG A 310 -6.46 -10.51 -3.73
N GLY A 311 -7.11 -9.64 -2.96
CA GLY A 311 -6.67 -8.29 -2.65
C GLY A 311 -6.97 -7.28 -3.76
N PHE A 312 -7.89 -7.60 -4.66
CA PHE A 312 -8.34 -6.67 -5.69
C PHE A 312 -9.60 -5.93 -5.24
N THR A 313 -9.65 -4.64 -5.59
CA THR A 313 -10.86 -3.82 -5.55
C THR A 313 -11.37 -3.62 -6.98
N ILE A 314 -12.67 -3.78 -7.20
CA ILE A 314 -13.29 -3.47 -8.50
C ILE A 314 -13.35 -1.95 -8.65
N THR A 315 -12.78 -1.44 -9.74
CA THR A 315 -12.67 0.00 -9.99
C THR A 315 -13.81 0.56 -10.82
N HIS A 316 -14.28 -0.18 -11.82
CA HIS A 316 -15.44 0.15 -12.62
C HIS A 316 -15.95 -1.08 -13.38
N ILE A 317 -17.22 -1.04 -13.78
CA ILE A 317 -17.83 -1.96 -14.75
C ILE A 317 -18.57 -1.16 -15.82
N ASP A 318 -18.36 -1.54 -17.08
CA ASP A 318 -19.16 -1.08 -18.21
C ASP A 318 -19.91 -2.25 -18.84
N CYS A 319 -21.24 -2.21 -18.88
CA CYS A 319 -22.09 -3.24 -19.46
C CYS A 319 -22.93 -2.68 -20.61
N THR A 320 -22.89 -3.32 -21.77
CA THR A 320 -23.70 -2.98 -22.93
C THR A 320 -24.65 -4.13 -23.27
N ILE A 321 -25.95 -3.87 -23.19
CA ILE A 321 -27.01 -4.82 -23.54
C ILE A 321 -27.37 -4.63 -25.02
N ILE A 322 -27.40 -5.71 -25.78
CA ILE A 322 -27.62 -5.73 -27.23
C ILE A 322 -28.97 -6.40 -27.50
N CYS A 323 -29.99 -5.59 -27.78
CA CYS A 323 -31.36 -6.05 -28.05
C CYS A 323 -32.18 -4.98 -28.78
N GLU A 324 -33.18 -5.41 -29.57
CA GLU A 324 -34.19 -4.50 -30.13
C GLU A 324 -35.21 -4.06 -29.06
N MET A 325 -35.63 -5.00 -28.22
CA MET A 325 -36.54 -4.81 -27.10
C MET A 325 -36.09 -5.71 -25.93
N PRO A 326 -36.35 -5.32 -24.67
CA PRO A 326 -37.00 -4.09 -24.24
C PRO A 326 -36.11 -2.84 -24.37
N LYS A 327 -36.71 -1.64 -24.24
CA LYS A 327 -35.95 -0.39 -24.19
C LYS A 327 -35.24 -0.28 -22.83
N ILE A 328 -33.91 -0.27 -22.84
CA ILE A 328 -33.10 -0.23 -21.60
C ILE A 328 -32.99 1.18 -21.00
N GLY A 329 -32.99 2.23 -21.83
CA GLY A 329 -32.79 3.62 -21.38
C GLY A 329 -33.63 4.05 -20.16
N PRO A 330 -34.95 3.76 -20.12
CA PRO A 330 -35.80 4.07 -18.96
C PRO A 330 -35.44 3.33 -17.66
N HIS A 331 -34.75 2.19 -17.76
CA HIS A 331 -34.41 1.32 -16.61
C HIS A 331 -32.94 1.38 -16.21
N ALA A 332 -32.08 1.99 -17.04
CA ALA A 332 -30.63 1.99 -16.86
C ALA A 332 -30.16 2.55 -15.50
N LEU A 333 -30.86 3.54 -14.93
CA LEU A 333 -30.52 4.05 -13.60
C LEU A 333 -30.73 2.98 -12.51
N ALA A 334 -31.90 2.34 -12.49
CA ALA A 334 -32.22 1.29 -11.52
C ALA A 334 -31.26 0.09 -11.66
N MET A 335 -30.91 -0.28 -12.88
CA MET A 335 -29.91 -1.31 -13.16
C MET A 335 -28.54 -0.96 -12.58
N ARG A 336 -28.08 0.28 -12.77
CA ARG A 336 -26.81 0.76 -12.23
C ARG A 336 -26.82 0.78 -10.70
N GLU A 337 -27.91 1.22 -10.08
CA GLU A 337 -28.08 1.22 -8.62
C GLU A 337 -28.04 -0.20 -8.05
N ARG A 338 -28.73 -1.14 -8.70
CA ARG A 338 -28.75 -2.54 -8.27
C ARG A 338 -27.37 -3.19 -8.40
N MET A 339 -26.69 -2.99 -9.53
CA MET A 339 -25.30 -3.45 -9.68
C MET A 339 -24.36 -2.80 -8.67
N ALA A 340 -24.50 -1.50 -8.37
CA ALA A 340 -23.68 -0.79 -7.37
C ALA A 340 -23.80 -1.43 -6.00
N GLN A 341 -25.02 -1.75 -5.60
CA GLN A 341 -25.31 -2.41 -4.33
C GLN A 341 -24.64 -3.78 -4.24
N ILE A 342 -24.72 -4.60 -5.29
CA ILE A 342 -24.17 -5.96 -5.30
C ILE A 342 -22.64 -5.93 -5.33
N LEU A 343 -22.06 -5.05 -6.16
CA LEU A 343 -20.62 -4.90 -6.33
C LEU A 343 -19.94 -4.19 -5.14
N GLY A 344 -20.72 -3.47 -4.33
CA GLY A 344 -20.19 -2.67 -3.23
C GLY A 344 -19.36 -1.47 -3.68
N ILE A 345 -19.67 -0.88 -4.85
CA ILE A 345 -18.93 0.26 -5.42
C ILE A 345 -19.85 1.44 -5.72
N ASP A 346 -19.28 2.64 -5.82
CA ASP A 346 -20.01 3.86 -6.15
C ASP A 346 -20.71 3.77 -7.52
N ILE A 347 -21.94 4.29 -7.63
CA ILE A 347 -22.73 4.27 -8.86
C ILE A 347 -22.04 4.99 -10.04
N GLY A 348 -21.20 5.99 -9.76
CA GLY A 348 -20.37 6.68 -10.74
C GLY A 348 -19.32 5.79 -11.41
N ARG A 349 -19.10 4.57 -10.88
CA ARG A 349 -18.19 3.55 -11.41
C ARG A 349 -18.91 2.44 -12.17
N ILE A 350 -20.21 2.57 -12.40
CA ILE A 350 -21.01 1.57 -13.13
C ILE A 350 -21.70 2.24 -14.30
N SER A 351 -21.51 1.67 -15.49
CA SER A 351 -22.22 2.04 -16.70
C SER A 351 -23.08 0.87 -17.18
N VAL A 352 -24.35 1.15 -17.47
CA VAL A 352 -25.26 0.23 -18.15
C VAL A 352 -25.79 0.98 -19.37
N LYS A 353 -25.48 0.45 -20.55
CA LYS A 353 -25.85 1.03 -21.84
C LYS A 353 -26.58 -0.03 -22.67
N ALA A 354 -27.20 0.43 -23.75
CA ALA A 354 -27.80 -0.48 -24.71
C ALA A 354 -27.60 -0.02 -26.15
N THR A 355 -27.64 -0.99 -27.06
CA THR A 355 -27.62 -0.75 -28.49
C THR A 355 -28.52 -1.77 -29.20
N THR A 356 -29.15 -1.34 -30.28
CA THR A 356 -29.87 -2.20 -31.21
C THR A 356 -28.89 -2.83 -32.18
N SER A 357 -29.31 -3.89 -32.86
CA SER A 357 -28.55 -4.48 -33.96
C SER A 357 -29.15 -4.11 -35.32
N GLU A 358 -29.94 -3.04 -35.37
CA GLU A 358 -30.63 -2.54 -36.56
C GLU A 358 -31.44 -3.63 -37.27
N LYS A 359 -32.13 -4.48 -36.51
CA LYS A 359 -32.88 -5.66 -37.00
C LYS A 359 -32.03 -6.72 -37.73
N LEU A 360 -30.71 -6.67 -37.58
CA LEU A 360 -29.77 -7.66 -38.11
C LEU A 360 -29.39 -8.70 -37.03
N GLY A 361 -29.10 -9.93 -37.46
CA GLY A 361 -28.69 -11.00 -36.54
C GLY A 361 -29.80 -11.47 -35.59
N PHE A 362 -29.44 -12.34 -34.63
CA PHE A 362 -30.40 -12.95 -33.70
C PHE A 362 -31.01 -11.94 -32.73
N THR A 363 -30.20 -10.98 -32.26
CA THR A 363 -30.68 -9.86 -31.42
C THR A 363 -31.66 -8.98 -32.19
N GLY A 364 -31.41 -8.78 -33.50
CA GLY A 364 -32.24 -7.95 -34.38
C GLY A 364 -33.56 -8.60 -34.80
N ARG A 365 -33.57 -9.93 -34.92
CA ARG A 365 -34.79 -10.71 -35.19
C ARG A 365 -35.61 -11.00 -33.93
N GLY A 366 -35.16 -10.56 -32.76
CA GLY A 366 -35.84 -10.82 -31.48
C GLY A 366 -35.77 -12.28 -31.05
N GLU A 367 -34.70 -13.00 -31.40
CA GLU A 367 -34.49 -14.40 -31.02
C GLU A 367 -33.87 -14.52 -29.61
N GLY A 368 -33.21 -13.46 -29.14
CA GLY A 368 -32.59 -13.40 -27.81
C GLY A 368 -31.97 -12.03 -27.51
N ILE A 369 -31.35 -11.94 -26.33
CA ILE A 369 -30.58 -10.78 -25.87
C ILE A 369 -29.13 -11.21 -25.69
N ALA A 370 -28.20 -10.36 -26.12
CA ALA A 370 -26.78 -10.51 -25.81
C ALA A 370 -26.33 -9.36 -24.89
N ALA A 371 -25.24 -9.58 -24.14
CA ALA A 371 -24.59 -8.52 -23.39
C ALA A 371 -23.07 -8.63 -23.51
N THR A 372 -22.40 -7.48 -23.47
CA THR A 372 -20.95 -7.39 -23.28
C THR A 372 -20.67 -6.63 -21.99
N ALA A 373 -19.64 -7.01 -21.26
CA ALA A 373 -19.20 -6.25 -20.09
C ALA A 373 -17.67 -6.19 -20.01
N THR A 374 -17.15 -5.07 -19.52
CA THR A 374 -15.74 -4.89 -19.18
C THR A 374 -15.65 -4.52 -17.72
N ALA A 375 -14.78 -5.22 -16.97
CA ALA A 375 -14.50 -4.92 -15.56
C ALA A 375 -13.02 -4.64 -15.38
N THR A 376 -12.69 -3.60 -14.61
CA THR A 376 -11.29 -3.31 -14.23
C THR A 376 -11.11 -3.41 -12.73
N LEU A 377 -10.07 -4.12 -12.30
CA LEU A 377 -9.70 -4.41 -10.93
C LEU A 377 -8.33 -3.81 -10.63
N VAL A 378 -8.11 -3.35 -9.40
CA VAL A 378 -6.82 -2.84 -8.93
C VAL A 378 -6.42 -3.48 -7.61
N LYS A 379 -5.13 -3.82 -7.49
CA LYS A 379 -4.48 -4.18 -6.24
C LYS A 379 -3.32 -3.22 -6.02
N ILE A 380 -3.30 -2.59 -4.85
CA ILE A 380 -2.29 -1.62 -4.39
C ILE A 380 -1.40 -2.31 -3.37
#